data_AF-A0A9E3J7T2-F1
#
_entry.id   AF-A0A9E3J7T2-F1
#
_cell.length_a   1.000
_cell.length_b   1.000
_cell.length_c   1.000
_cell.angle_alpha   90.00
_cell.angle_beta   90.00
_cell.angle_gamma   90.00
#
_symmetry.space_group_name_H-M   'P 1'
#
loop_
_entity.id
_entity.type
_entity.pdbx_description
1 polymer ?
#
loop_
_entity_poly.entity_id
_entity_poly.type
_entity_poly.pdbx_seq_one_letter_code
_entity_poly.pdbx_strand_id
1 'polypeptide(L)'
;MQMNTPPRSTIRLTRRGRLVLIATGAVVAGTAVAVPLLTLESEGERKPTTLVIPEGWRAGQVYDAVDKALAQPPGTAKKSLAKLKLKLPNEAEGNPEGYLFPATYPLERNGKKTTPEALLSSMVDTANQKFKGAPVAAGAQRNAMNVYQAVTIASIIQAEAATQADMGKVARVIFNRLERGMPLQMDSTINYALNRSTLRTTSADLR
;
A
#
# COMPACT_ATOMS: atom_id res chain seq x y z
N MET A 1 17.27 68.55 -9.61
CA MET A 1 15.82 68.46 -9.35
C MET A 1 15.61 67.54 -8.17
N GLN A 2 14.86 68.03 -7.18
CA GLN A 2 14.44 67.32 -5.97
C GLN A 2 13.45 66.20 -6.32
N MET A 3 13.48 65.09 -5.58
CA MET A 3 12.35 64.71 -4.71
C MET A 3 12.75 63.56 -3.78
N ASN A 4 12.72 63.87 -2.48
CA ASN A 4 12.67 62.98 -1.34
C ASN A 4 11.30 62.29 -1.26
N THR A 5 11.19 61.12 -0.61
CA THR A 5 10.46 60.89 0.67
C THR A 5 10.44 59.37 1.00
N PRO A 6 10.55 58.94 2.29
CA PRO A 6 11.24 57.70 2.72
C PRO A 6 10.29 56.57 3.19
N PRO A 7 10.82 55.38 3.60
CA PRO A 7 10.02 54.26 4.09
C PRO A 7 9.60 54.43 5.57
N ARG A 8 8.44 53.88 5.94
CA ARG A 8 7.87 53.90 7.30
C ARG A 8 8.52 52.83 8.21
N SER A 9 9.05 53.25 9.36
CA SER A 9 9.55 52.37 10.43
C SER A 9 8.70 52.40 11.70
N THR A 10 8.41 51.20 12.21
CA THR A 10 8.36 50.73 13.62
C THR A 10 7.69 51.55 14.73
N ILE A 11 6.81 50.87 15.49
CA ILE A 11 6.58 51.19 16.90
C ILE A 11 6.80 49.90 17.72
N ARG A 12 7.87 49.89 18.52
CA ARG A 12 8.11 48.90 19.58
C ARG A 12 7.57 49.47 20.90
N LEU A 13 6.69 48.74 21.58
CA LEU A 13 6.34 49.04 22.98
C LEU A 13 7.32 48.36 23.93
N THR A 14 7.92 49.15 24.81
CA THR A 14 8.78 48.69 25.91
C THR A 14 8.02 48.51 27.21
N ARG A 15 8.53 47.59 28.03
CA ARG A 15 8.13 47.27 29.42
C ARG A 15 8.14 48.51 30.34
N ARG A 16 7.01 48.78 31.01
CA ARG A 16 6.85 49.11 32.45
C ARG A 16 5.49 49.81 32.69
N GLY A 17 4.75 49.36 33.70
CA GLY A 17 3.57 50.06 34.25
C GLY A 17 2.25 49.26 34.11
N ARG A 18 2.04 48.15 34.82
CA ARG A 18 1.43 48.03 36.17
C ARG A 18 -0.02 48.55 36.30
N LEU A 19 -0.94 47.58 36.43
CA LEU A 19 -1.99 47.40 37.47
C LEU A 19 -2.75 48.63 38.01
N VAL A 20 -4.09 48.61 37.89
CA VAL A 20 -5.03 48.90 38.99
C VAL A 20 -6.29 48.02 38.84
N LEU A 21 -6.79 47.57 39.99
CA LEU A 21 -7.85 46.61 40.26
C LEU A 21 -8.93 47.36 41.05
N ILE A 22 -10.21 47.32 40.67
CA ILE A 22 -11.34 47.60 41.59
C ILE A 22 -12.47 46.61 41.30
N ALA A 23 -12.87 45.90 42.35
CA ALA A 23 -13.97 44.96 42.43
C ALA A 23 -15.18 45.61 43.13
N THR A 24 -16.38 45.22 42.72
CA THR A 24 -17.67 45.21 43.46
C THR A 24 -18.68 44.58 42.49
N GLY A 25 -19.48 43.55 42.77
CA GLY A 25 -19.92 42.90 44.00
C GLY A 25 -21.44 42.72 43.93
N ALA A 26 -21.94 41.48 44.10
CA ALA A 26 -23.21 41.08 44.77
C ALA A 26 -23.89 39.85 44.13
N VAL A 27 -24.27 38.94 45.02
CA VAL A 27 -24.78 37.56 44.86
C VAL A 27 -26.31 37.55 44.93
N VAL A 28 -26.99 36.67 44.18
CA VAL A 28 -28.28 36.09 44.61
C VAL A 28 -28.35 34.60 44.24
N ALA A 29 -28.88 33.84 45.19
CA ALA A 29 -28.87 32.39 45.38
C ALA A 29 -29.66 31.53 44.38
N GLY A 30 -29.18 30.29 44.18
CA GLY A 30 -29.95 29.07 44.51
C GLY A 30 -30.82 28.44 43.43
N THR A 31 -30.31 27.37 42.79
CA THR A 31 -31.00 26.06 42.64
C THR A 31 -29.96 25.00 42.31
N ALA A 32 -29.91 23.93 43.10
CA ALA A 32 -29.14 22.74 42.79
C ALA A 32 -29.83 21.94 41.67
N VAL A 33 -29.09 21.57 40.63
CA VAL A 33 -29.47 20.50 39.70
C VAL A 33 -28.28 19.56 39.57
N ALA A 34 -28.52 18.30 39.88
CA ALA A 34 -27.55 17.22 39.81
C ALA A 34 -27.47 16.64 38.39
N VAL A 35 -26.23 16.40 37.91
CA VAL A 35 -25.77 15.26 37.04
C VAL A 35 -26.30 15.27 35.58
N PRO A 36 -25.47 15.06 34.53
CA PRO A 36 -24.44 14.02 34.50
C PRO A 36 -23.03 14.44 34.09
N LEU A 37 -22.10 13.70 34.69
CA LEU A 37 -20.80 13.35 34.15
C LEU A 37 -20.99 12.74 32.75
N LEU A 38 -21.13 13.57 31.73
CA LEU A 38 -20.92 13.16 30.35
C LEU A 38 -19.42 13.24 30.12
N THR A 39 -18.75 12.10 30.32
CA THR A 39 -17.66 11.71 29.44
C THR A 39 -18.19 11.78 28.01
N LEU A 40 -18.08 12.97 27.42
CA LEU A 40 -17.84 13.10 26.00
C LEU A 40 -16.45 12.51 25.78
N GLU A 41 -16.39 11.17 25.80
CA GLU A 41 -15.58 10.49 24.81
C GLU A 41 -16.09 11.02 23.50
N SER A 42 -15.41 12.06 23.01
CA SER A 42 -15.32 12.25 21.59
C SER A 42 -14.89 10.88 21.08
N GLU A 43 -15.82 10.13 20.51
CA GLU A 43 -15.53 9.18 19.45
C GLU A 43 -14.94 10.03 18.32
N GLY A 44 -13.71 10.51 18.54
CA GLY A 44 -12.92 11.15 17.53
C GLY A 44 -12.83 10.11 16.45
N GLU A 45 -13.25 10.46 15.24
CA GLU A 45 -13.07 9.65 14.04
C GLU A 45 -11.62 9.16 14.01
N ARG A 46 -11.39 7.95 14.55
CA ARG A 46 -10.08 7.31 14.48
C ARG A 46 -9.94 6.95 13.03
N LYS A 47 -9.11 7.71 12.29
CA LYS A 47 -8.77 7.36 10.91
C LYS A 47 -8.34 5.89 10.90
N PRO A 48 -8.98 5.03 10.10
CA PRO A 48 -8.65 3.62 10.11
C PRO A 48 -7.18 3.44 9.73
N THR A 49 -6.44 2.69 10.54
CA THR A 49 -5.04 2.37 10.23
C THR A 49 -5.01 1.50 8.99
N THR A 50 -4.16 1.82 8.01
CA THR A 50 -4.08 1.10 6.73
C THR A 50 -2.67 0.62 6.41
N LEU A 51 -2.58 -0.50 5.69
CA LEU A 51 -1.36 -1.03 5.08
C LEU A 51 -1.42 -0.85 3.57
N VAL A 52 -0.44 -0.13 3.02
CA VAL A 52 -0.26 0.02 1.57
C VAL A 52 0.69 -1.06 1.06
N ILE A 53 0.26 -1.81 0.06
CA ILE A 53 1.09 -2.77 -0.67
C ILE A 53 1.39 -2.20 -2.06
N PRO A 54 2.65 -1.81 -2.34
CA PRO A 54 3.07 -1.33 -3.66
C PRO A 54 3.06 -2.43 -4.73
N GLU A 55 3.03 -2.02 -5.98
CA GLU A 55 3.24 -2.91 -7.13
C GLU A 55 4.68 -3.44 -7.20
N GLY A 56 4.88 -4.54 -7.91
CA GLY A 56 6.20 -5.16 -8.10
C GLY A 56 6.78 -5.87 -6.88
N TRP A 57 6.05 -5.90 -5.77
CA TRP A 57 6.45 -6.64 -4.57
C TRP A 57 6.25 -8.15 -4.74
N ARG A 58 7.23 -8.91 -4.27
CA ARG A 58 7.13 -10.37 -4.14
C ARG A 58 6.33 -10.74 -2.92
N ALA A 59 5.75 -11.94 -2.90
CA ALA A 59 4.92 -12.37 -1.78
C ALA A 59 5.69 -12.35 -0.43
N GLY A 60 6.99 -12.66 -0.45
CA GLY A 60 7.87 -12.53 0.72
C GLY A 60 7.86 -11.13 1.34
N GLN A 61 7.97 -10.08 0.52
CA GLN A 61 7.95 -8.69 0.98
C GLN A 61 6.58 -8.30 1.54
N VAL A 62 5.50 -8.83 0.94
CA VAL A 62 4.15 -8.65 1.44
C VAL A 62 3.97 -9.31 2.82
N TYR A 63 4.47 -10.54 3.01
CA TYR A 63 4.40 -11.21 4.31
C TYR A 63 5.11 -10.41 5.40
N ASP A 64 6.32 -9.92 5.12
CA ASP A 64 7.08 -9.13 6.07
C ASP A 64 6.36 -7.82 6.42
N ALA A 65 5.71 -7.17 5.45
CA ALA A 65 4.95 -5.97 5.67
C ALA A 65 3.67 -6.22 6.48
N VAL A 66 2.98 -7.33 6.23
CA VAL A 66 1.82 -7.76 7.03
C VAL A 66 2.23 -8.04 8.47
N ASP A 67 3.31 -8.80 8.69
CA ASP A 67 3.80 -9.12 10.03
C ASP A 67 4.17 -7.85 10.81
N LYS A 68 4.88 -6.92 10.16
CA LYS A 68 5.23 -5.61 10.76
C LYS A 68 4.01 -4.78 11.08
N ALA A 69 3.07 -4.66 10.13
CA ALA A 69 1.87 -3.83 10.29
C ALA A 69 0.94 -4.34 11.41
N LEU A 70 0.91 -5.66 11.62
CA LEU A 70 0.11 -6.29 12.67
C LEU A 70 0.89 -6.55 13.98
N ALA A 71 2.15 -6.12 14.06
CA ALA A 71 3.07 -6.39 15.16
C ALA A 71 3.17 -7.89 15.52
N GLN A 72 3.20 -8.75 14.50
CA GLN A 72 3.35 -10.19 14.62
C GLN A 72 4.82 -10.62 14.50
N PRO A 73 5.21 -11.77 15.05
CA PRO A 73 6.55 -12.33 14.82
C PRO A 73 6.82 -12.55 13.32
N PRO A 74 8.07 -12.38 12.85
CA PRO A 74 8.42 -12.62 11.45
C PRO A 74 8.07 -14.03 10.98
N GLY A 75 7.47 -14.13 9.79
CA GLY A 75 7.03 -15.36 9.17
C GLY A 75 5.63 -15.84 9.60
N THR A 76 4.90 -15.06 10.40
CA THR A 76 3.54 -15.41 10.84
C THR A 76 2.56 -15.42 9.66
N ALA A 77 2.60 -14.38 8.83
CA ALA A 77 1.80 -14.27 7.61
C ALA A 77 2.08 -15.44 6.66
N LYS A 78 3.35 -15.78 6.41
CA LYS A 78 3.72 -16.92 5.56
C LYS A 78 3.18 -18.25 6.11
N LYS A 79 3.30 -18.49 7.42
CA LYS A 79 2.78 -19.71 8.07
C LYS A 79 1.26 -19.79 8.03
N SER A 80 0.57 -18.66 8.03
CA SER A 80 -0.90 -18.61 7.98
C SER A 80 -1.48 -19.18 6.68
N LEU A 81 -0.70 -19.19 5.59
CA LEU A 81 -1.10 -19.78 4.30
C LEU A 81 -1.51 -21.25 4.41
N ALA A 82 -0.83 -22.03 5.25
CA ALA A 82 -1.15 -23.45 5.43
C ALA A 82 -2.56 -23.69 6.00
N LYS A 83 -3.15 -22.68 6.66
CA LYS A 83 -4.50 -22.74 7.22
C LYS A 83 -5.56 -22.19 6.25
N LEU A 84 -5.13 -21.48 5.20
CA LEU A 84 -5.99 -20.78 4.27
C LEU A 84 -6.25 -21.63 3.03
N LYS A 85 -7.52 -21.71 2.64
CA LYS A 85 -7.90 -22.15 1.29
C LYS A 85 -8.02 -20.92 0.40
N LEU A 86 -6.88 -20.39 -0.05
CA LEU A 86 -6.87 -19.25 -0.97
C LEU A 86 -7.48 -19.66 -2.31
N LYS A 87 -8.30 -18.78 -2.89
CA LYS A 87 -8.92 -18.96 -4.20
C LYS A 87 -7.92 -18.66 -5.31
N LEU A 88 -6.89 -19.49 -5.42
CA LEU A 88 -5.86 -19.39 -6.45
C LEU A 88 -6.22 -20.28 -7.65
N PRO A 89 -5.73 -19.96 -8.85
CA PRO A 89 -5.83 -20.89 -9.98
C PRO A 89 -5.04 -22.17 -9.68
N ASN A 90 -5.43 -23.28 -10.31
CA ASN A 90 -4.80 -24.59 -10.07
C ASN A 90 -3.30 -24.57 -10.41
N GLU A 91 -2.95 -23.85 -11.48
CA GLU A 91 -1.58 -23.66 -11.97
C GLU A 91 -0.65 -22.95 -10.98
N ALA A 92 -1.21 -22.25 -9.98
CA ALA A 92 -0.41 -21.62 -8.93
C ALA A 92 0.04 -22.61 -7.84
N GLU A 93 -0.53 -23.82 -7.77
CA GLU A 93 -0.15 -24.86 -6.79
C GLU A 93 -0.11 -24.36 -5.33
N GLY A 94 -1.00 -23.42 -4.98
CA GLY A 94 -1.06 -22.81 -3.65
C GLY A 94 -0.07 -21.66 -3.40
N ASN A 95 0.77 -21.29 -4.37
CA ASN A 95 1.65 -20.13 -4.30
C ASN A 95 0.89 -18.83 -4.65
N PRO A 96 0.75 -17.86 -3.73
CA PRO A 96 0.00 -16.63 -3.99
C PRO A 96 0.82 -15.55 -4.72
N GLU A 97 1.98 -15.89 -5.27
CA GLU A 97 2.81 -14.95 -6.05
C GLU A 97 1.99 -14.33 -7.20
N GLY A 98 1.99 -13.00 -7.30
CA GLY A 98 1.17 -12.26 -8.27
C GLY A 98 -0.33 -12.13 -7.91
N TYR A 99 -0.80 -12.79 -6.85
CA TYR A 99 -2.20 -12.73 -6.37
C TYR A 99 -2.37 -11.96 -5.07
N LEU A 100 -1.29 -11.57 -4.40
CA LEU A 100 -1.34 -10.59 -3.30
C LEU A 100 -1.45 -9.18 -3.88
N PHE A 101 -2.68 -8.77 -4.23
CA PHE A 101 -2.92 -7.59 -5.07
C PHE A 101 -2.38 -6.29 -4.45
N PRO A 102 -1.70 -5.42 -5.22
CA PRO A 102 -1.25 -4.12 -4.75
C PRO A 102 -2.42 -3.17 -4.54
N ALA A 103 -2.64 -2.78 -3.29
CA ALA A 103 -3.70 -1.85 -2.88
C ALA A 103 -3.45 -1.35 -1.45
N THR A 104 -4.36 -0.53 -0.95
CA THR A 104 -4.41 -0.12 0.45
C THR A 104 -5.44 -0.96 1.19
N TYR A 105 -5.02 -1.62 2.27
CA TYR A 105 -5.85 -2.52 3.06
C TYR A 105 -6.05 -1.97 4.48
N PRO A 106 -7.28 -1.96 5.02
CA PRO A 106 -7.51 -1.56 6.39
C PRO A 106 -6.99 -2.62 7.38
N LEU A 107 -6.26 -2.18 8.41
CA LEU A 107 -5.76 -3.01 9.50
C LEU A 107 -6.79 -3.21 10.61
N GLU A 108 -7.91 -2.51 10.53
CA GLU A 108 -9.04 -2.64 11.43
C GLU A 108 -10.34 -2.73 10.63
N ARG A 109 -11.23 -3.63 11.05
CA ARG A 109 -12.56 -3.77 10.45
C ARG A 109 -13.59 -3.91 11.55
N ASN A 110 -14.62 -3.06 11.53
CA ASN A 110 -15.71 -3.04 12.52
C ASN A 110 -15.19 -2.98 13.97
N GLY A 111 -14.17 -2.15 14.24
CA GLY A 111 -13.57 -1.98 15.56
C GLY A 111 -12.68 -3.13 16.04
N LYS A 112 -12.38 -4.12 15.19
CA LYS A 112 -11.47 -5.24 15.52
C LYS A 112 -10.22 -5.21 14.64
N LYS A 113 -9.07 -5.56 15.22
CA LYS A 113 -7.81 -5.75 14.49
C LYS A 113 -7.95 -6.89 13.48
N THR A 114 -7.47 -6.65 12.25
CA THR A 114 -7.44 -7.65 11.20
C THR A 114 -6.36 -8.70 11.49
N THR A 115 -6.60 -9.96 11.12
CA THR A 115 -5.59 -11.04 11.22
C THR A 115 -4.77 -11.15 9.93
N PRO A 116 -3.57 -11.77 9.98
CA PRO A 116 -2.81 -12.05 8.76
C PRO A 116 -3.63 -12.84 7.73
N GLU A 117 -4.42 -13.83 8.19
CA GLU A 117 -5.30 -14.64 7.35
C GLU A 117 -6.32 -13.79 6.58
N ALA A 118 -6.98 -12.87 7.29
CA ALA A 118 -8.00 -12.01 6.70
C ALA A 118 -7.40 -11.02 5.69
N LEU A 119 -6.20 -10.47 5.96
CA LEU A 119 -5.50 -9.61 5.01
C LEU A 119 -5.11 -10.37 3.73
N LEU A 120 -4.46 -11.53 3.86
CA LEU A 120 -4.03 -12.31 2.70
C LEU A 120 -5.23 -12.80 1.87
N SER A 121 -6.31 -13.24 2.51
CA SER A 121 -7.55 -13.57 1.80
C SER A 121 -8.13 -12.37 1.06
N SER A 122 -8.16 -11.20 1.72
CA SER A 122 -8.66 -9.96 1.10
C SER A 122 -7.82 -9.54 -0.12
N MET A 123 -6.50 -9.73 -0.07
CA MET A 123 -5.61 -9.45 -1.19
C MET A 123 -5.91 -10.37 -2.38
N VAL A 124 -6.06 -11.67 -2.14
CA VAL A 124 -6.38 -12.66 -3.18
C VAL A 124 -7.79 -12.47 -3.75
N ASP A 125 -8.77 -12.16 -2.91
CA ASP A 125 -10.12 -11.83 -3.38
C ASP A 125 -10.10 -10.57 -4.25
N THR A 126 -9.30 -9.56 -3.89
CA THR A 126 -9.11 -8.34 -4.69
C THR A 126 -8.46 -8.67 -6.04
N ALA A 127 -7.40 -9.48 -6.06
CA ALA A 127 -6.77 -9.95 -7.30
C ALA A 127 -7.79 -10.64 -8.21
N ASN A 128 -8.56 -11.58 -7.66
CA ASN A 128 -9.58 -12.31 -8.42
C ASN A 128 -10.66 -11.39 -9.01
N GLN A 129 -11.11 -10.38 -8.27
CA GLN A 129 -12.06 -9.40 -8.78
C GLN A 129 -11.46 -8.57 -9.93
N LYS A 130 -10.20 -8.16 -9.81
CA LYS A 130 -9.52 -7.34 -10.81
C LYS A 130 -9.17 -8.13 -12.07
N PHE A 131 -8.68 -9.36 -11.91
CA PHE A 131 -8.27 -10.23 -13.02
C PHE A 131 -9.44 -10.84 -13.79
N LYS A 132 -10.62 -10.98 -13.16
CA LYS A 132 -11.86 -11.34 -13.85
C LYS A 132 -12.47 -10.19 -14.67
N GLY A 133 -11.91 -8.97 -14.58
CA GLY A 133 -12.36 -7.84 -15.37
C GLY A 133 -12.21 -8.09 -16.87
N ALA A 134 -13.14 -7.55 -17.66
CA ALA A 134 -13.21 -7.75 -19.11
C ALA A 134 -11.88 -7.50 -19.87
N PRO A 135 -11.05 -6.48 -19.53
CA PRO A 135 -9.79 -6.24 -20.25
C PRO A 135 -8.76 -7.37 -20.08
N VAL A 136 -8.63 -7.92 -18.87
CA VAL A 136 -7.65 -8.97 -18.56
C VAL A 136 -8.09 -10.29 -19.18
N ALA A 137 -9.36 -10.65 -19.01
CA ALA A 137 -9.93 -11.86 -19.61
C ALA A 137 -9.84 -11.83 -21.14
N ALA A 138 -10.19 -10.70 -21.77
CA ALA A 138 -10.11 -10.55 -23.22
C ALA A 138 -8.65 -10.59 -23.72
N GLY A 139 -7.71 -9.96 -23.01
CA GLY A 139 -6.29 -10.00 -23.35
C GLY A 139 -5.70 -11.40 -23.27
N ALA A 140 -6.05 -12.15 -22.23
CA ALA A 140 -5.64 -13.54 -22.07
C ALA A 140 -6.19 -14.43 -23.20
N GLN A 141 -7.48 -14.30 -23.51
CA GLN A 141 -8.12 -15.04 -24.60
C GLN A 141 -7.49 -14.74 -25.96
N ARG A 142 -7.22 -13.45 -26.27
CA ARG A 142 -6.61 -13.04 -27.54
C ARG A 142 -5.23 -13.65 -27.78
N ASN A 143 -4.49 -13.94 -26.72
CA ASN A 143 -3.15 -14.51 -26.79
C ASN A 143 -3.14 -16.01 -26.44
N ALA A 144 -4.30 -16.67 -26.46
CA ALA A 144 -4.45 -18.08 -26.14
C ALA A 144 -3.81 -18.51 -24.81
N MET A 145 -3.90 -17.65 -23.79
CA MET A 145 -3.35 -17.91 -22.45
C MET A 145 -4.43 -17.89 -21.38
N ASN A 146 -4.16 -18.58 -20.27
CA ASN A 146 -5.00 -18.48 -19.08
C ASN A 146 -4.62 -17.23 -18.23
N VAL A 147 -5.43 -16.92 -17.23
CA VAL A 147 -5.20 -15.76 -16.36
C VAL A 147 -3.88 -15.89 -15.59
N TYR A 148 -3.51 -17.09 -15.18
CA TYR A 148 -2.25 -17.34 -14.47
C TYR A 148 -1.04 -16.92 -15.31
N GLN A 149 -0.97 -17.38 -16.56
CA GLN A 149 0.06 -17.01 -17.52
C GLN A 149 0.07 -15.51 -17.81
N ALA A 150 -1.10 -14.88 -17.92
CA ALA A 150 -1.20 -13.42 -18.11
C ALA A 150 -0.61 -12.66 -16.91
N VAL A 151 -0.87 -13.11 -15.68
CA VAL A 151 -0.30 -12.54 -14.45
C VAL A 151 1.21 -12.77 -14.39
N THR A 152 1.71 -13.95 -14.80
CA THR A 152 3.15 -14.22 -14.88
C THR A 152 3.84 -13.31 -15.89
N ILE A 153 3.26 -13.10 -17.07
CA ILE A 153 3.83 -12.18 -18.06
C ILE A 153 3.80 -10.73 -17.54
N ALA A 154 2.70 -10.33 -16.88
CA ALA A 154 2.59 -9.01 -16.27
C ALA A 154 3.64 -8.77 -15.18
N SER A 155 3.99 -9.78 -14.37
CA SER A 155 5.03 -9.64 -13.34
C SER A 155 6.42 -9.46 -13.95
N ILE A 156 6.72 -10.14 -15.07
CA ILE A 156 7.97 -9.93 -15.83
C ILE A 156 7.99 -8.53 -16.43
N ILE A 157 6.89 -8.08 -17.04
CA ILE A 157 6.78 -6.72 -17.60
C ILE A 157 7.02 -5.67 -16.51
N GLN A 158 6.39 -5.83 -15.34
CA GLN A 158 6.55 -4.92 -14.21
C GLN A 158 8.01 -4.85 -13.73
N ALA A 159 8.71 -5.99 -13.72
CA ALA A 159 10.09 -6.06 -13.24
C ALA A 159 11.11 -5.55 -14.25
N GLU A 160 10.83 -5.64 -15.55
CA GLU A 160 11.71 -5.18 -16.63
C GLU A 160 11.50 -3.71 -17.02
N ALA A 161 10.26 -3.22 -16.92
CA ALA A 161 9.94 -1.88 -17.38
C ALA A 161 10.44 -0.81 -16.39
N ALA A 162 11.25 0.12 -16.88
CA ALA A 162 11.67 1.29 -16.10
C ALA A 162 10.53 2.29 -15.87
N THR A 163 9.58 2.37 -16.81
CA THR A 163 8.43 3.27 -16.76
C THR A 163 7.17 2.59 -17.26
N GLN A 164 5.99 3.12 -16.88
CA GLN A 164 4.70 2.63 -17.39
C GLN A 164 4.60 2.71 -18.92
N ALA A 165 5.23 3.73 -19.53
CA ALA A 165 5.26 3.89 -20.98
C ALA A 165 6.08 2.78 -21.68
N ASP A 166 7.07 2.20 -21.00
CA ASP A 166 7.89 1.12 -21.55
C ASP A 166 7.26 -0.26 -21.42
N MET A 167 6.28 -0.43 -20.53
CA MET A 167 5.60 -1.72 -20.32
C MET A 167 5.03 -2.30 -21.61
N GLY A 168 4.44 -1.47 -22.48
CA GLY A 168 3.92 -1.91 -23.78
C GLY A 168 5.02 -2.39 -24.74
N LYS A 169 6.23 -1.82 -24.67
CA LYS A 169 7.38 -2.25 -25.48
C LYS A 169 7.93 -3.58 -24.96
N VAL A 170 8.08 -3.72 -23.64
CA VAL A 170 8.51 -4.97 -23.00
C VAL A 170 7.52 -6.10 -23.31
N ALA A 171 6.21 -5.83 -23.18
CA ALA A 171 5.17 -6.79 -23.54
C ALA A 171 5.30 -7.26 -24.98
N ARG A 172 5.53 -6.34 -25.92
CA ARG A 172 5.75 -6.67 -27.34
C ARG A 172 6.96 -7.59 -27.54
N VAL A 173 8.07 -7.34 -26.84
CA VAL A 173 9.26 -8.21 -26.92
C VAL A 173 8.95 -9.60 -26.41
N ILE A 174 8.26 -9.72 -25.27
CA ILE A 174 7.88 -11.01 -24.69
C ILE A 174 7.00 -11.79 -25.67
N PHE A 175 5.95 -11.18 -26.21
CA PHE A 175 5.05 -11.86 -27.15
C PHE A 175 5.75 -12.27 -28.44
N ASN A 176 6.59 -11.40 -29.02
CA ASN A 176 7.37 -11.74 -30.21
C ASN A 176 8.35 -12.91 -29.97
N ARG A 177 8.92 -13.03 -28.76
CA ARG A 177 9.80 -14.16 -28.40
C ARG A 177 9.00 -15.45 -28.25
N LEU A 178 7.86 -15.40 -27.55
CA LEU A 178 6.99 -16.56 -27.34
C LEU A 178 6.44 -17.10 -28.67
N GLU A 179 5.98 -16.23 -29.57
CA GLU A 179 5.48 -16.61 -30.90
C GLU A 179 6.54 -17.33 -31.73
N ARG A 180 7.82 -16.97 -31.55
CA ARG A 180 8.96 -17.58 -32.25
C ARG A 180 9.56 -18.78 -31.50
N GLY A 181 8.97 -19.20 -30.39
CA GLY A 181 9.52 -20.28 -29.55
C GLY A 181 10.89 -19.98 -28.94
N MET A 182 11.25 -18.70 -28.80
CA MET A 182 12.54 -18.28 -28.24
C MET A 182 12.47 -18.16 -26.70
N PRO A 183 13.56 -18.48 -25.97
CA PRO A 183 13.62 -18.20 -24.54
C PRO A 183 13.50 -16.68 -24.28
N LEU A 184 12.86 -16.31 -23.16
CA LEU A 184 12.62 -14.90 -22.82
C LEU A 184 13.91 -14.13 -22.54
N GLN A 185 14.87 -14.76 -21.84
CA GLN A 185 16.17 -14.17 -21.50
C GLN A 185 16.06 -12.82 -20.79
N MET A 186 15.15 -12.74 -19.81
CA MET A 186 14.85 -11.52 -19.03
C MET A 186 15.55 -11.60 -17.68
N ASP A 187 16.40 -10.63 -17.35
CA ASP A 187 17.20 -10.59 -16.12
C ASP A 187 16.34 -10.60 -14.85
N SER A 188 15.13 -10.04 -14.93
CA SER A 188 14.11 -10.11 -13.87
C SER A 188 13.82 -11.53 -13.40
N THR A 189 13.83 -12.51 -14.32
CA THR A 189 13.56 -13.91 -13.98
C THR A 189 14.72 -14.55 -13.21
N ILE A 190 15.96 -14.19 -13.55
CA ILE A 190 17.17 -14.61 -12.81
C ILE A 190 17.17 -13.98 -11.42
N ASN A 191 16.87 -12.68 -11.34
CA ASN A 191 16.74 -11.96 -10.07
C ASN A 191 15.63 -12.56 -9.19
N TYR A 192 14.53 -13.02 -9.78
CA TYR A 192 13.49 -13.74 -9.07
C TYR A 192 14.01 -15.07 -8.51
N ALA A 193 14.63 -15.90 -9.35
CA ALA A 193 15.19 -17.20 -8.95
C ALA A 193 16.24 -17.08 -7.82
N LEU A 194 17.09 -16.06 -7.89
CA LEU A 194 18.13 -15.79 -6.88
C LEU A 194 17.64 -15.00 -5.67
N ASN A 195 16.33 -14.75 -5.56
CA ASN A 195 15.70 -13.96 -4.52
C ASN A 195 16.37 -12.59 -4.26
N ARG A 196 16.77 -11.88 -5.33
CA ARG A 196 17.46 -10.57 -5.26
C ARG A 196 16.85 -9.53 -6.20
N SER A 197 17.28 -8.28 -6.07
CA SER A 197 16.92 -7.18 -6.99
C SER A 197 18.18 -6.40 -7.35
N THR A 198 18.85 -6.81 -8.43
CA THR A 198 20.11 -6.22 -8.89
C THR A 198 20.00 -5.80 -10.34
N LEU A 199 20.53 -4.63 -10.69
CA LEU A 199 20.51 -4.10 -12.06
C LEU A 199 21.38 -4.91 -13.04
N ARG A 200 22.37 -5.65 -12.54
CA ARG A 200 23.33 -6.38 -13.36
C ARG A 200 23.35 -7.84 -12.96
N THR A 201 22.94 -8.72 -13.88
CA THR A 201 23.25 -10.15 -13.84
C THR A 201 24.62 -10.38 -14.48
N THR A 202 25.28 -11.47 -14.11
CA THR A 202 26.59 -11.86 -14.60
C THR A 202 26.50 -13.23 -15.26
N SER A 203 27.49 -13.60 -16.08
CA SER A 203 27.54 -14.95 -16.68
C SER A 203 27.56 -16.08 -15.64
N ALA A 204 27.96 -15.80 -14.40
CA ALA A 204 27.91 -16.76 -13.31
C ALA A 204 26.47 -17.03 -12.83
N ASP A 205 25.56 -16.07 -12.99
CA ASP A 205 24.14 -16.20 -12.61
C ASP A 205 23.32 -17.02 -13.63
N LEU A 206 23.91 -17.35 -14.78
CA LEU A 206 23.28 -18.10 -15.88
C LEU A 206 23.57 -19.61 -15.85
N ARG A 207 24.29 -20.09 -14.83
CA ARG A 207 24.77 -21.47 -14.73
C ARG A 207 23.95 -22.30 -13.76
#